data_AF-C4PDJ0-F1
#
_entry.id   AF-C4PDJ0-F1
#
_cell.length_a   1.000
_cell.length_b   1.000
_cell.length_c   1.000
_cell.angle_alpha   90.00
_cell.angle_beta   90.00
_cell.angle_gamma   90.00
#
_symmetry.space_group_name_H-M   'P 1'
#
loop_
_entity.id
_entity.type
_entity.pdbx_description
1 polymer ?
#
loop_
_entity_poly.entity_id
_entity_poly.type
_entity_poly.pdbx_seq_one_letter_code
_entity_poly.pdbx_strand_id
1 'polypeptide(L)'
;YDWDVVNEAMMNDGKYRTGDESADDQKSMWHKIVGESYIAEAFKAARAADPNAKLFYNDYYDHIAAKRDGIYNMLKGLLDSGVVVHGLGIQSH
;
A
#
# COMPACT_ATOMS: atom_id res chain seq x y z
N TYR A 1 -6.73 -4.05 17.15
CA TYR A 1 -7.57 -5.03 16.42
C TYR A 1 -7.02 -5.15 15.01
N ASP A 2 -6.88 -4.03 14.32
CA ASP A 2 -6.29 -3.89 13.00
C ASP A 2 -5.32 -2.70 12.91
N TRP A 3 -4.61 -2.62 11.78
CA TRP A 3 -3.77 -1.50 11.36
C TRP A 3 -3.89 -1.29 9.85
N ASP A 4 -4.07 -0.05 9.44
CA ASP A 4 -3.72 0.39 8.08
C ASP A 4 -2.20 0.56 8.03
N VAL A 5 -1.50 -0.47 7.59
CA VAL A 5 -0.04 -0.52 7.62
C VAL A 5 0.58 0.45 6.60
N VAL A 6 -0.05 0.53 5.43
CA VAL A 6 0.30 1.50 4.39
C VAL A 6 -0.99 2.13 3.89
N ASN A 7 -0.98 3.45 3.79
CA ASN A 7 -2.10 4.26 3.33
C ASN A 7 -1.74 4.94 2.00
N GLU A 8 -2.62 4.84 1.00
CA GLU A 8 -2.62 5.67 -0.22
C GLU A 8 -1.32 5.64 -1.03
N ALA A 9 -0.70 4.46 -1.19
CA ALA A 9 0.56 4.32 -1.92
C ALA A 9 0.39 4.39 -3.45
N MET A 10 -0.85 4.32 -3.96
CA MET A 10 -1.12 4.25 -5.40
C MET A 10 -1.68 5.56 -5.96
N MET A 11 -1.23 5.89 -7.15
CA MET A 11 -1.73 7.00 -7.98
C MET A 11 -2.99 6.57 -8.74
N ASN A 12 -3.77 7.56 -9.22
CA ASN A 12 -5.00 7.30 -9.97
C ASN A 12 -4.76 6.60 -11.33
N ASP A 13 -3.54 6.66 -11.85
CA ASP A 13 -3.13 5.96 -13.07
C ASP A 13 -2.62 4.52 -12.82
N GLY A 14 -2.72 4.04 -11.57
CA GLY A 14 -2.32 2.68 -11.19
C GLY A 14 -0.83 2.49 -10.94
N LYS A 15 -0.04 3.57 -10.94
CA LYS A 15 1.38 3.52 -10.56
C LYS A 15 1.58 3.79 -9.07
N TYR A 16 2.74 3.41 -8.56
CA TYR A 16 3.15 3.80 -7.21
C TYR A 16 3.39 5.31 -7.11
N ARG A 17 3.16 5.86 -5.93
CA ARG A 17 3.75 7.13 -5.50
C ARG A 17 5.24 6.92 -5.26
N THR A 18 6.07 7.74 -5.88
CA THR A 18 7.53 7.56 -5.96
C THR A 18 8.32 8.63 -5.19
N GLY A 19 7.69 9.77 -4.90
CA GLY A 19 8.33 10.95 -4.31
C GLY A 19 8.83 11.98 -5.33
N ASP A 20 8.62 11.73 -6.62
CA ASP A 20 8.96 12.63 -7.73
C ASP A 20 7.73 13.30 -8.36
N GLU A 21 6.54 13.07 -7.80
CA GLU A 21 5.30 13.73 -8.18
C GLU A 21 5.41 15.26 -8.01
N SER A 22 4.70 16.02 -8.83
CA SER A 22 4.76 17.50 -8.76
C SER A 22 4.04 18.05 -7.52
N ALA A 23 2.95 17.42 -7.10
CA ALA A 23 2.16 17.82 -5.95
C ALA A 23 2.68 17.16 -4.66
N ASP A 24 2.87 17.95 -3.61
CA ASP A 24 3.49 17.48 -2.36
C ASP A 24 2.66 16.41 -1.64
N ASP A 25 1.33 16.47 -1.74
CA ASP A 25 0.39 15.51 -1.17
C ASP A 25 0.38 14.15 -1.89
N GLN A 26 1.04 14.05 -3.05
CA GLN A 26 1.17 12.82 -3.84
C GLN A 26 2.54 12.15 -3.66
N LYS A 27 3.49 12.82 -3.00
CA LYS A 27 4.85 12.29 -2.84
C LYS A 27 4.91 11.20 -1.78
N SER A 28 5.70 10.15 -2.05
CA SER A 28 6.06 9.14 -1.05
C SER A 28 7.55 9.20 -0.75
N MET A 29 7.91 9.76 0.41
CA MET A 29 9.30 9.72 0.88
C MET A 29 9.75 8.30 1.24
N TRP A 30 8.82 7.44 1.66
CA TRP A 30 9.10 6.02 1.90
C TRP A 30 9.56 5.33 0.61
N HIS A 31 8.82 5.53 -0.49
CA HIS A 31 9.24 5.00 -1.78
C HIS A 31 10.54 5.65 -2.26
N LYS A 32 10.72 6.96 -2.07
CA LYS A 32 11.95 7.65 -2.50
C LYS A 32 13.20 7.12 -1.79
N ILE A 33 13.09 6.81 -0.49
CA ILE A 33 14.22 6.38 0.34
C ILE A 33 14.50 4.88 0.20
N VAL A 34 13.46 4.05 0.20
CA VAL A 34 13.60 2.58 0.26
C VAL A 34 13.37 1.92 -1.11
N GLY A 35 12.59 2.55 -1.98
CA GLY A 35 12.08 1.95 -3.22
C GLY A 35 10.77 1.20 -3.01
N GLU A 36 10.26 0.57 -4.06
CA GLU A 36 8.98 -0.16 -4.08
C GLU A 36 8.84 -1.19 -2.95
N SER A 37 9.95 -1.78 -2.49
CA SER A 37 9.96 -2.79 -1.42
C SER A 37 9.49 -2.26 -0.06
N TYR A 38 9.40 -0.94 0.15
CA TYR A 38 9.02 -0.35 1.43
C TYR A 38 7.67 -0.87 1.95
N ILE A 39 6.73 -1.18 1.05
CA ILE A 39 5.42 -1.69 1.42
C ILE A 39 5.58 -3.09 2.02
N ALA A 40 6.32 -3.99 1.36
CA ALA A 40 6.59 -5.33 1.87
C ALA A 40 7.31 -5.29 3.22
N GLU A 41 8.31 -4.40 3.35
CA GLU A 41 9.05 -4.23 4.60
C GLU A 41 8.17 -3.69 5.73
N ALA A 42 7.25 -2.76 5.45
CA ALA A 42 6.30 -2.25 6.42
C ALA A 42 5.36 -3.36 6.94
N PHE A 43 4.83 -4.21 6.05
CA PHE A 43 3.98 -5.35 6.45
C PHE A 43 4.75 -6.41 7.25
N LYS A 44 6.00 -6.72 6.87
CA LYS A 44 6.86 -7.64 7.64
C LYS A 44 7.16 -7.07 9.03
N ALA A 45 7.50 -5.78 9.12
CA ALA A 45 7.76 -5.11 10.38
C ALA A 45 6.52 -5.07 11.28
N ALA A 46 5.35 -4.73 10.72
CA ALA A 46 4.08 -4.73 11.46
C ALA A 46 3.73 -6.14 11.99
N ARG A 47 3.92 -7.18 11.16
CA ARG A 47 3.71 -8.58 11.60
C ARG A 47 4.68 -8.99 12.72
N ALA A 48 5.94 -8.56 12.65
CA ALA A 48 6.93 -8.86 13.68
C ALA A 48 6.62 -8.14 15.00
N ALA A 49 6.10 -6.90 14.93
CA ALA A 49 5.74 -6.11 16.10
C ALA A 49 4.47 -6.60 16.79
N ASP A 50 3.43 -6.97 16.02
CA ASP A 50 2.18 -7.53 16.54
C ASP A 50 1.71 -8.71 15.66
N PRO A 51 2.05 -9.95 16.04
CA PRO A 51 1.61 -11.15 15.34
C PRO A 51 0.10 -11.40 15.35
N ASN A 52 -0.68 -10.71 16.18
CA ASN A 52 -2.12 -10.92 16.31
C ASN A 52 -2.95 -9.86 15.58
N ALA A 53 -2.36 -8.70 15.25
CA ALA A 53 -3.05 -7.66 14.52
C ALA A 53 -3.48 -8.09 13.10
N LYS A 54 -4.66 -7.64 12.69
CA LYS A 54 -5.07 -7.62 11.28
C LYS A 54 -4.36 -6.46 10.57
N LEU A 55 -3.86 -6.70 9.37
CA LEU A 55 -2.98 -5.76 8.67
C LEU A 55 -3.59 -5.45 7.32
N PHE A 56 -3.87 -4.18 7.07
CA PHE A 56 -4.58 -3.71 5.89
C PHE A 56 -3.70 -2.76 5.08
N TYR A 57 -3.90 -2.79 3.77
CA TYR A 57 -3.58 -1.68 2.89
C TYR A 57 -4.85 -0.84 2.75
N ASN A 58 -4.77 0.48 2.86
CA ASN A 58 -5.94 1.36 2.78
C ASN A 58 -5.77 2.42 1.68
N ASP A 59 -6.83 2.71 0.92
CA ASP A 59 -6.77 3.69 -0.18
C ASP A 59 -8.16 4.28 -0.52
N TYR A 60 -8.15 5.40 -1.25
CA TYR A 60 -9.33 6.07 -1.80
C TYR A 60 -9.39 5.98 -3.33
N TYR A 61 -10.55 6.26 -3.91
CA TYR A 61 -10.80 6.19 -5.37
C TYR A 61 -10.37 4.86 -6.01
N ASP A 62 -10.43 3.80 -5.23
CA ASP A 62 -10.21 2.41 -5.59
C ASP A 62 -11.29 1.87 -6.55
N HIS A 63 -12.32 2.67 -6.87
CA HIS A 63 -13.25 2.43 -7.96
C HIS A 63 -12.70 2.83 -9.35
N ILE A 64 -11.66 3.67 -9.43
CA ILE A 64 -10.99 4.02 -10.69
C ILE A 64 -10.28 2.78 -11.20
N ALA A 65 -10.64 2.31 -12.41
CA ALA A 65 -10.17 1.04 -12.95
C ALA A 65 -8.63 0.89 -12.93
N ALA A 66 -7.89 1.89 -13.39
CA ALA A 66 -6.43 1.85 -13.42
C ALA A 66 -5.84 1.75 -11.99
N LYS A 67 -6.34 2.55 -11.04
CA LYS A 67 -5.91 2.50 -9.64
C LYS A 67 -6.24 1.16 -9.00
N ARG A 68 -7.46 0.66 -9.19
CA ARG A 68 -7.90 -0.65 -8.72
C ARG A 68 -6.98 -1.77 -9.20
N ASP A 69 -6.66 -1.77 -10.49
CA ASP A 69 -5.82 -2.81 -11.09
C ASP A 69 -4.37 -2.70 -10.56
N GLY A 70 -3.87 -1.48 -10.33
CA GLY A 70 -2.60 -1.23 -9.64
C GLY A 70 -2.57 -1.77 -8.22
N ILE A 71 -3.59 -1.45 -7.41
CA ILE A 71 -3.75 -1.96 -6.03
C ILE A 71 -3.81 -3.50 -6.05
N TYR A 72 -4.60 -4.09 -6.95
CA TYR A 72 -4.71 -5.54 -7.09
C TYR A 72 -3.35 -6.19 -7.39
N ASN A 73 -2.60 -5.65 -8.36
CA ASN A 73 -1.30 -6.21 -8.75
C ASN A 73 -0.27 -6.10 -7.60
N MET A 74 -0.26 -4.96 -6.90
CA MET A 74 0.60 -4.74 -5.73
C MET A 74 0.28 -5.73 -4.61
N LEU A 75 -0.99 -5.85 -4.21
CA LEU A 75 -1.42 -6.80 -3.18
C LEU A 75 -1.15 -8.25 -3.58
N LYS A 76 -1.40 -8.61 -4.84
CA LYS A 76 -1.09 -9.93 -5.37
C LYS A 76 0.41 -10.22 -5.27
N GLY A 77 1.26 -9.28 -5.65
CA GLY A 77 2.72 -9.42 -5.55
C GLY A 77 3.20 -9.63 -4.11
N LEU A 78 2.62 -8.92 -3.14
CA LEU A 78 2.90 -9.11 -1.72
C LEU A 78 2.54 -10.52 -1.25
N LEU A 79 1.31 -10.98 -1.55
CA LEU A 79 0.82 -12.30 -1.16
C LEU A 79 1.63 -13.42 -1.82
N ASP A 80 1.93 -13.30 -3.12
CA ASP A 80 2.75 -14.26 -3.87
C ASP A 80 4.18 -14.34 -3.31
N SER A 81 4.68 -13.25 -2.72
CA SER A 81 5.98 -13.18 -2.04
C SER A 81 5.95 -13.60 -0.56
N GLY A 82 4.81 -14.09 -0.06
CA GLY A 82 4.66 -14.55 1.32
C GLY A 82 4.49 -13.46 2.37
N VAL A 83 4.23 -12.21 1.95
CA VAL A 83 3.92 -11.11 2.88
C VAL A 83 2.49 -11.25 3.38
N VAL A 84 2.30 -11.14 4.70
CA VAL A 84 0.96 -11.26 5.31
C VAL A 84 0.19 -9.94 5.19
N VAL A 85 -0.78 -9.92 4.28
CA VAL A 85 -1.81 -8.88 4.18
C VAL A 85 -3.16 -9.51 4.46
N HIS A 86 -3.93 -8.93 5.38
CA HIS A 86 -5.22 -9.47 5.81
C HIS A 86 -6.41 -8.88 5.07
N GLY A 87 -6.28 -7.69 4.51
CA GLY A 87 -7.36 -7.10 3.73
C GLY A 87 -6.98 -5.78 3.07
N LEU A 88 -7.97 -5.25 2.35
CA LEU A 88 -7.97 -3.95 1.70
C LEU A 88 -9.03 -3.07 2.38
N GLY A 89 -8.61 -1.93 2.92
CA GLY A 89 -9.49 -0.86 3.36
C GLY A 89 -9.93 -0.02 2.17
N ILE A 90 -11.24 0.10 1.99
CA ILE A 90 -11.86 0.93 0.94
C ILE A 90 -12.43 2.18 1.62
N GLN A 91 -11.74 3.32 1.48
CA GLN A 91 -12.12 4.56 2.18
C GLN A 91 -13.51 5.06 1.80
N SER A 92 -13.98 4.75 0.58
CA SER A 92 -15.33 5.08 0.10
C SER A 92 -15.63 6.59 0.04
N HIS A 93 -14.62 7.39 -0.28
CA HIS A 93 -14.77 8.82 -0.62
C HIS A 93 -15.26 9.04 -2.05
#